data_AF-K6TD85-F1
#
_entry.id   AF-K6TD85-F1
#
_cell.length_a   1.000
_cell.length_b   1.000
_cell.length_c   1.000
_cell.angle_alpha   90.00
_cell.angle_beta   90.00
_cell.angle_gamma   90.00
#
_symmetry.space_group_name_H-M   'P 1'
#
loop_
_entity.id
_entity.type
_entity.pdbx_description
1 polymer ?
#
loop_
_entity_poly.entity_id
_entity_poly.type
_entity_poly.pdbx_seq_one_letter_code
_entity_poly.pdbx_strand_id
1 'polypeptide(L)' 'MAGCNEKNCTCLNNNCERHGKCCECVNFHRSNGNLVACLRDLKIENK' A
#
# COMPACT_ATOMS: atom_id res chain seq x y z
N MET A 1 3.61 15.56 9.03
CA MET A 1 2.70 15.03 8.00
C MET A 1 2.08 13.74 8.52
N ALA A 2 0.87 13.82 9.08
CA ALA A 2 0.08 12.66 9.50
C ALA A 2 -0.29 11.79 8.28
N GLY A 3 -0.47 10.48 8.45
CA GLY A 3 -0.69 9.56 7.36
C GLY A 3 -1.96 9.92 6.57
N CYS A 4 -1.77 10.34 5.33
CA CYS A 4 -2.83 10.89 4.48
C CYS A 4 -3.98 9.90 4.25
N ASN A 5 -3.72 8.60 4.37
CA ASN A 5 -4.68 7.54 4.05
C ASN A 5 -4.64 6.36 5.03
N GLU A 6 -4.36 6.58 6.32
CA GLU A 6 -4.28 5.50 7.34
C GLU A 6 -5.58 4.69 7.40
N LYS A 7 -6.74 5.36 7.37
CA LYS A 7 -8.05 4.71 7.44
C LYS A 7 -8.34 3.73 6.30
N ASN A 8 -7.75 3.94 5.11
CA ASN A 8 -7.95 3.08 3.94
C ASN A 8 -6.68 2.31 3.57
N CYS A 9 -5.67 2.29 4.45
CA CYS A 9 -4.42 1.58 4.18
C CYS A 9 -4.66 0.08 4.34
N THR A 10 -4.52 -0.67 3.26
CA THR A 10 -4.65 -2.14 3.27
C THR A 10 -3.34 -2.86 3.58
N CYS A 11 -2.32 -2.12 4.05
CA CYS A 11 -1.05 -2.71 4.42
C CYS A 11 -1.22 -3.57 5.68
N LEU A 12 -0.95 -4.88 5.55
CA LEU A 12 -1.00 -5.82 6.67
C LEU A 12 -0.01 -5.47 7.80
N ASN A 13 1.06 -4.73 7.48
CA ASN A 13 2.03 -4.28 8.47
C ASN A 13 1.61 -2.92 9.05
N ASN A 14 0.93 -2.96 10.19
CA ASN A 14 0.53 -1.76 10.95
C ASN A 14 1.72 -1.01 11.56
N ASN A 15 2.88 -1.66 11.71
CA ASN A 15 4.11 -1.04 12.24
C ASN A 15 5.01 -0.49 11.11
N CYS A 16 4.50 -0.39 9.89
CA CYS A 16 5.24 0.19 8.78
C CYS A 16 5.34 1.71 8.96
N GLU A 17 6.55 2.28 8.92
CA GLU A 17 6.79 3.73 9.02
C GLU A 17 6.13 4.55 7.88
N ARG A 18 5.73 3.84 6.82
CA ARG A 18 5.07 4.37 5.60
C ARG A 18 3.58 4.04 5.57
N HIS A 19 3.02 3.48 6.65
CA HIS A 19 1.59 3.20 6.75
C HIS A 19 0.78 4.47 6.55
N GLY A 20 -0.26 4.42 5.71
CA GLY A 20 -1.05 5.59 5.32
C GLY A 20 -0.34 6.64 4.44
N LYS A 21 0.94 6.46 4.11
CA LYS A 21 1.71 7.32 3.18
C LYS A 21 1.81 6.64 1.81
N CYS A 22 0.72 6.66 1.03
CA CYS A 22 0.59 5.84 -0.17
C CYS A 22 1.72 6.02 -1.20
N CYS A 23 2.13 7.25 -1.53
CA CYS A 23 3.20 7.49 -2.50
C CYS A 23 4.55 6.88 -2.04
N GLU A 24 4.92 7.13 -0.78
CA GLU A 24 6.16 6.59 -0.19
C GLU A 24 6.12 5.06 -0.07
N CYS A 25 4.98 4.51 0.34
CA CYS A 25 4.77 3.07 0.46
C CYS A 25 4.91 2.36 -0.89
N VAL A 26 4.24 2.87 -1.93
CA VAL A 26 4.32 2.33 -3.30
C VAL A 26 5.75 2.40 -3.83
N ASN A 27 6.41 3.56 -3.70
CA ASN A 27 7.77 3.75 -4.18
C ASN A 27 8.74 2.77 -3.51
N PHE A 28 8.71 2.70 -2.17
CA PHE A 28 9.56 1.80 -1.39
C PHE A 28 9.38 0.33 -1.76
N HIS A 29 8.14 -0.17 -1.80
CA HIS A 29 7.89 -1.57 -2.12
C HIS A 29 8.25 -1.89 -3.58
N ARG A 30 7.94 -0.98 -4.51
CA ARG A 30 8.29 -1.14 -5.94
C ARG A 30 9.81 -1.23 -6.14
N SER A 31 10.59 -0.38 -5.46
CA SER A 31 12.05 -0.44 -5.49
C SER A 31 12.60 -1.77 -4.95
N ASN A 32 11.89 -2.40 -4.01
CA ASN A 32 12.22 -3.72 -3.48
C ASN A 32 11.63 -4.88 -4.30
N GLY A 33 11.11 -4.62 -5.51
CA GLY A 33 10.51 -5.65 -6.38
C GLY A 33 9.16 -6.21 -5.88
N ASN A 34 8.53 -5.54 -4.91
CA ASN A 34 7.28 -5.98 -4.29
C ASN A 34 6.11 -5.06 -4.65
N LEU A 35 4.92 -5.64 -4.82
CA LEU A 35 3.67 -4.87 -4.97
C LEU A 35 3.00 -4.65 -3.61
N VAL A 36 2.52 -3.43 -3.37
CA VAL A 36 1.70 -3.10 -2.20
C VAL A 36 0.30 -3.74 -2.31
N ALA A 37 -0.32 -4.05 -1.17
CA ALA A 37 -1.60 -4.76 -1.11
C ALA A 37 -2.72 -4.07 -1.91
N CYS A 38 -2.81 -2.74 -1.86
CA CYS A 38 -3.81 -1.97 -2.62
C CYS A 38 -3.67 -2.08 -4.15
N LEU A 39 -2.52 -2.52 -4.66
CA LEU A 39 -2.29 -2.76 -6.09
C LEU A 39 -2.44 -4.24 -6.47
N ARG A 40 -2.71 -5.14 -5.52
CA ARG A 40 -2.85 -6.58 -5.77
C ARG A 40 -4.25 -6.97 -6.26
N ASP A 41 -5.26 -6.12 -6.08
CA ASP A 41 -6.68 -6.45 -6.30
C ASP A 41 -7.24 -6.08 -7.69
N LEU A 42 -6.41 -5.74 -8.68
CA LEU A 42 -6.91 -5.53 -10.06
C LEU A 42 -7.33 -6.83 -10.78
N LYS A 43 -7.44 -7.97 -10.07
CA LYS A 43 -7.93 -9.26 -10.58
C LYS A 43 -9.34 -9.60 -10.10
N ILE A 44 -10.27 -8.64 -10.12
CA ILE A 44 -11.69 -8.99 -10.24
C ILE A 44 -11.92 -9.27 -11.73
N GLU A 45 -11.66 -10.50 -12.14
CA GLU A 45 -12.18 -11.03 -13.40
C GLU A 45 -13.70 -11.15 -13.24
N ASN A 46 -14.42 -10.26 -13.92
CA ASN A 46 -15.87 -10.37 -14.12
C ASN A 46 -16.14 -11.75 -14.76
N LYS A 47 -16.75 -12.66 -14.01
CA LYS A 47 -17.37 -13.87 -14.54
C LYS A 47 -18.74 -14.05 -13.92
#